data_AF-A0A9W6RUA8-F1
#
_entry.id   AF-A0A9W6RUA8-F1
#
_cell.length_a   1.000
_cell.length_b   1.000
_cell.length_c   1.000
_cell.angle_alpha   90.00
_cell.angle_beta   90.00
_cell.angle_gamma   90.00
#
_symmetry.space_group_name_H-M   'P 1'
#
loop_
_entity.id
_entity.type
_entity.pdbx_description
1 polymer ?
#
loop_
_entity_poly.entity_id
_entity_poly.type
_entity_poly.pdbx_seq_one_letter_code
_entity_poly.pdbx_strand_id
1 'polypeptide(L)'
;MRTVEDVRPRAERRPALRVVALLLALVCAAIGAAGLATADRGVERHSTAVAGVPLEVVRPAGATGRLPGVVVAHGLAASRQLMRGFADTLARRGYAVELVDLAGHGASTARLPGAGDGLAADARLDRDLDIAVGHLRSMPWVDAARIGLLGHSMGAAAVLRYATAHPEISATVSISQGPTSSTGSAARPRNLLLLAGGLEFAGFRDGALGALRAAYPRGRAGVTYGDPRAGTARRAVLVPGVEHVGVLFHPRTHREVATWFDGTLGSSSGGPHGAGLRPVWRAGSAMLLHLAAVLSFGAIAAAVLRPVASGRERRRVPLPLALGVPAGAVLAAVPVMAVVPRGLLPLAVAAPVAGFFGVIGVVLLATALFTGRTGVTRAGRSSVVAAVVLVALTVVSFAVPAQLGWAHAVPVGPRAWALLPIAACATAFFGGIEALCGGYGRRAAILIHAWIAGGALAGLGVAALVGAASSFVLLVAPLLAGLLVWQGVQAAALRAVRAPAWLTAVVGGVLLAWPIAVTMPII
;
A
#
# COMPACT_ATOMS: atom_id res chain seq x y z
N MET A 1 -59.26 -29.67 -10.62
CA MET A 1 -58.82 -29.36 -9.24
C MET A 1 -57.44 -29.96 -9.00
N ARG A 2 -56.38 -29.19 -9.21
CA ARG A 2 -55.05 -29.33 -8.58
C ARG A 2 -54.29 -28.03 -8.82
N THR A 3 -53.81 -27.49 -7.71
CA THR A 3 -53.36 -26.14 -7.40
C THR A 3 -52.20 -25.63 -8.26
N VAL A 4 -52.35 -24.42 -8.78
CA VAL A 4 -51.27 -23.55 -9.25
C VAL A 4 -50.48 -23.12 -8.00
N GLU A 5 -49.23 -23.59 -7.87
CA GLU A 5 -48.31 -23.04 -6.87
C GLU A 5 -47.89 -21.63 -7.30
N ASP A 6 -48.40 -20.67 -6.53
CA ASP A 6 -48.06 -19.26 -6.55
C ASP A 6 -46.58 -19.07 -6.12
N VAL A 7 -45.68 -19.01 -7.10
CA VAL A 7 -44.29 -18.61 -6.87
C VAL A 7 -44.27 -17.09 -6.65
N ARG A 8 -44.46 -16.70 -5.37
CA ARG A 8 -44.27 -15.31 -4.93
C ARG A 8 -42.92 -14.75 -5.41
N PRO A 9 -42.86 -13.50 -5.89
CA PRO A 9 -41.67 -12.95 -6.53
C PRO A 9 -40.53 -12.71 -5.52
N ARG A 10 -39.29 -12.93 -5.96
CA ARG A 10 -37.98 -12.65 -5.29
C ARG A 10 -37.75 -11.18 -4.82
N ALA A 11 -38.79 -10.37 -4.68
CA ALA A 11 -38.72 -8.94 -4.39
C ALA A 11 -38.39 -8.62 -2.92
N GLU A 12 -38.85 -9.44 -1.95
CA GLU A 12 -38.74 -9.15 -0.51
C GLU A 12 -37.32 -9.32 0.07
N ARG A 13 -36.45 -10.17 -0.51
CA ARG A 13 -35.09 -10.41 0.03
C ARG A 13 -34.11 -9.26 -0.20
N ARG A 14 -34.40 -8.34 -1.12
CA ARG A 14 -33.50 -7.25 -1.54
C ARG A 14 -33.38 -6.09 -0.55
N PRO A 15 -34.47 -5.58 0.07
CA PRO A 15 -34.35 -4.58 1.13
C PRO A 15 -33.60 -5.12 2.35
N ALA A 16 -33.84 -6.37 2.75
CA ALA A 16 -33.15 -7.00 3.88
C ALA A 16 -31.62 -7.05 3.70
N LEU A 17 -31.13 -7.46 2.53
CA LEU A 17 -29.68 -7.49 2.25
C LEU A 17 -29.02 -6.10 2.26
N ARG A 18 -29.73 -5.06 1.82
CA ARG A 18 -29.21 -3.68 1.86
C ARG A 18 -29.13 -3.16 3.29
N VAL A 19 -30.15 -3.44 4.11
CA VAL A 19 -30.14 -3.08 5.53
C VAL A 19 -29.00 -3.79 6.25
N VAL A 20 -28.82 -5.10 6.04
CA VAL A 20 -27.70 -5.86 6.63
C VAL A 20 -26.34 -5.28 6.23
N ALA A 21 -26.13 -4.96 4.94
CA ALA A 21 -24.88 -4.36 4.49
C ALA A 21 -24.61 -2.98 5.15
N LEU A 22 -25.65 -2.16 5.33
CA LEU A 22 -25.53 -0.86 6.00
C LEU A 22 -25.26 -0.99 7.50
N LEU A 23 -25.91 -1.94 8.18
CA LEU A 23 -25.63 -2.23 9.59
C LEU A 23 -24.18 -2.70 9.76
N LEU A 24 -23.72 -3.61 8.89
CA LEU A 24 -22.33 -4.04 8.90
C LEU A 24 -21.37 -2.88 8.61
N ALA A 25 -21.71 -2.00 7.67
CA ALA A 25 -20.92 -0.80 7.39
C ALA A 25 -20.80 0.10 8.63
N LEU A 26 -21.90 0.32 9.35
CA LEU A 26 -21.91 1.12 10.59
C LEU A 26 -21.05 0.47 11.68
N VAL A 27 -21.16 -0.85 11.86
CA VAL A 27 -20.34 -1.61 12.83
C VAL A 27 -18.86 -1.50 12.47
N CYS A 28 -18.49 -1.73 11.21
CA CYS A 28 -17.11 -1.58 10.74
C CYS A 28 -16.60 -0.14 10.92
N ALA A 29 -17.42 0.86 10.62
CA ALA A 29 -17.08 2.27 10.81
C ALA A 29 -16.84 2.59 12.30
N ALA A 30 -17.73 2.15 13.18
CA ALA A 30 -17.63 2.40 14.62
C ALA A 30 -16.39 1.72 15.22
N ILE A 31 -16.16 0.44 14.92
CA ILE A 31 -14.99 -0.31 15.42
C ILE A 31 -13.70 0.29 14.84
N GLY A 32 -13.67 0.59 13.54
CA GLY A 32 -12.51 1.19 12.88
C GLY A 32 -12.16 2.57 13.44
N ALA A 33 -13.16 3.43 13.64
CA ALA A 33 -12.97 4.75 14.22
C ALA A 33 -12.50 4.67 15.67
N ALA A 34 -13.12 3.81 16.49
CA ALA A 34 -12.69 3.57 17.88
C ALA A 34 -11.27 2.99 17.93
N GLY A 35 -10.93 2.07 17.04
CA GLY A 35 -9.59 1.49 16.96
C GLY A 35 -8.52 2.54 16.64
N LEU A 36 -8.77 3.43 15.66
CA LEU A 36 -7.87 4.54 15.33
C LEU A 36 -7.77 5.58 16.46
N ALA A 37 -8.90 5.98 17.05
CA ALA A 37 -8.93 6.94 18.16
C ALA A 37 -8.17 6.45 19.40
N THR A 38 -7.96 5.14 19.51
CA THR A 38 -7.33 4.50 20.66
C THR A 38 -5.95 3.93 20.35
N ALA A 39 -5.46 4.11 19.11
CA ALA A 39 -4.20 3.57 18.64
C ALA A 39 -2.99 4.19 19.37
N ASP A 40 -3.08 5.47 19.74
CA ASP A 40 -2.02 6.20 20.44
C ASP A 40 -2.13 6.13 21.99
N ARG A 41 -3.02 5.28 22.54
CA ARG A 41 -3.10 5.10 24.00
C ARG A 41 -1.76 4.63 24.57
N GLY A 42 -1.23 5.39 25.51
CA GLY A 42 0.04 5.11 26.20
C GLY A 42 1.29 5.56 25.45
N VAL A 43 1.14 6.25 24.32
CA VAL A 43 2.27 6.82 23.56
C VAL A 43 1.98 8.26 23.16
N GLU A 44 3.03 9.06 23.03
CA GLU A 44 3.00 10.41 22.47
C GLU A 44 3.64 10.38 21.09
N ARG A 45 3.03 11.09 20.13
CA ARG A 45 3.49 11.15 18.73
C ARG A 45 3.57 12.60 18.28
N HIS A 46 4.71 12.99 17.74
CA HIS A 46 4.94 14.34 17.22
C HIS A 46 5.54 14.27 15.81
N SER A 47 4.92 14.96 14.85
CA SER A 47 5.46 15.10 13.49
C SER A 47 6.22 16.41 13.35
N THR A 48 7.38 16.36 12.71
CA THR A 48 8.20 17.54 12.40
C THR A 48 8.87 17.37 11.03
N ALA A 49 9.58 18.39 10.57
CA ALA A 49 10.47 18.30 9.42
C ALA A 49 11.81 18.96 9.77
N VAL A 50 12.91 18.23 9.53
CA VAL A 50 14.27 18.71 9.79
C VAL A 50 15.03 18.70 8.49
N ALA A 51 15.60 19.84 8.10
CA ALA A 51 16.29 20.00 6.82
C ALA A 51 15.49 19.46 5.60
N GLY A 52 14.15 19.60 5.63
CA GLY A 52 13.25 19.12 4.59
C GLY A 52 12.92 17.62 4.63
N VAL A 53 13.44 16.86 5.60
CA VAL A 53 13.10 15.45 5.84
C VAL A 53 11.95 15.36 6.83
N PRO A 54 10.78 14.80 6.46
CA PRO A 54 9.67 14.63 7.39
C PRO A 54 9.92 13.48 8.37
N LEU A 55 9.74 13.75 9.66
CA LEU A 55 10.02 12.84 10.77
C LEU A 55 8.78 12.68 11.66
N GLU A 56 8.62 11.50 12.26
CA GLU A 56 7.66 11.24 13.35
C GLU A 56 8.36 10.68 14.57
N VAL A 57 8.29 11.39 15.68
CA VAL A 57 8.83 10.93 16.95
C VAL A 57 7.72 10.29 17.76
N VAL A 58 7.97 9.09 18.28
CA VAL A 58 7.04 8.31 19.10
C VAL A 58 7.75 7.89 20.37
N ARG A 59 7.15 8.14 21.53
CA ARG A 59 7.72 7.77 22.82
C ARG A 59 6.61 7.34 23.80
N PRO A 60 6.92 6.58 24.87
CA PRO A 60 5.93 6.31 25.91
C PRO A 60 5.44 7.62 26.54
N ALA A 61 4.12 7.72 26.75
CA ALA A 61 3.51 8.87 27.37
C ALA A 61 3.99 9.02 28.83
N GLY A 62 4.32 10.25 29.25
CA GLY A 62 4.79 10.51 30.62
C GLY A 62 6.13 9.87 31.00
N ALA A 63 6.93 9.42 30.03
CA ALA A 63 8.23 8.83 30.29
C ALA A 63 9.17 9.82 31.01
N THR A 64 9.89 9.33 32.02
CA THR A 64 10.90 10.08 32.77
C THR A 64 12.29 9.49 32.49
N GLY A 65 13.32 10.34 32.49
CA GLY A 65 14.71 9.93 32.20
C GLY A 65 15.04 9.82 30.70
N ARG A 66 16.25 9.33 30.40
CA ARG A 66 16.75 9.17 29.03
C ARG A 66 16.38 7.80 28.45
N LEU A 67 15.74 7.80 27.29
CA LEU A 67 15.27 6.60 26.59
C LEU A 67 16.29 6.14 25.54
N PRO A 68 16.49 4.83 25.33
CA PRO A 68 17.16 4.35 24.13
C PRO A 68 16.37 4.76 22.88
N GLY A 69 17.09 5.06 21.80
CA GLY A 69 16.52 5.55 20.54
C GLY A 69 16.53 4.50 19.43
N VAL A 70 15.50 4.48 18.57
CA VAL A 70 15.48 3.68 17.34
C VAL A 70 14.99 4.54 16.16
N VAL A 71 15.80 4.65 15.11
CA VAL A 71 15.35 5.23 13.82
C VAL A 71 14.79 4.11 12.94
N VAL A 72 13.66 4.37 12.30
CA VAL A 72 12.88 3.39 11.53
C VAL A 72 12.63 3.87 10.10
N ALA A 73 13.17 3.13 9.14
CA ALA A 73 13.11 3.42 7.71
C ALA A 73 12.16 2.49 6.95
N HIS A 74 11.25 3.05 6.14
CA HIS A 74 10.29 2.29 5.34
C HIS A 74 10.88 1.79 4.01
N GLY A 75 10.19 0.87 3.34
CA GLY A 75 10.55 0.35 2.01
C GLY A 75 10.15 1.24 0.83
N LEU A 76 10.47 0.79 -0.38
CA LEU A 76 10.09 1.46 -1.63
C LEU A 76 8.56 1.52 -1.77
N ALA A 77 8.05 2.65 -2.25
CA ALA A 77 6.63 2.96 -2.38
C ALA A 77 5.81 2.84 -1.08
N ALA A 78 6.47 3.02 0.07
CA ALA A 78 5.86 3.09 1.38
C ALA A 78 6.02 4.49 1.99
N SER A 79 5.78 4.59 3.30
CA SER A 79 5.93 5.81 4.10
C SER A 79 6.07 5.44 5.58
N ARG A 80 6.40 6.41 6.43
CA ARG A 80 6.51 6.23 7.88
C ARG A 80 5.25 5.61 8.51
N GLN A 81 4.07 5.87 7.94
CA GLN A 81 2.79 5.32 8.37
C GLN A 81 2.78 3.78 8.37
N LEU A 82 3.41 3.15 7.37
CA LEU A 82 3.46 1.69 7.25
C LEU A 82 4.29 1.05 8.37
N MET A 83 5.26 1.82 8.91
CA MET A 83 6.17 1.37 9.96
C MET A 83 5.67 1.69 11.38
N ARG A 84 4.53 2.38 11.53
CA ARG A 84 3.99 2.80 12.83
C ARG A 84 3.76 1.65 13.80
N GLY A 85 3.46 0.45 13.31
CA GLY A 85 3.33 -0.73 14.17
C GLY A 85 4.61 -1.02 14.97
N PHE A 86 5.80 -0.83 14.39
CA PHE A 86 7.07 -1.00 15.10
C PHE A 86 7.29 0.11 16.11
N ALA A 87 6.98 1.35 15.75
CA ALA A 87 7.06 2.46 16.69
C ALA A 87 6.12 2.28 17.89
N ASP A 88 4.89 1.83 17.64
CA ASP A 88 3.91 1.52 18.68
C ASP A 88 4.41 0.37 19.59
N THR A 89 5.01 -0.68 19.01
CA THR A 89 5.62 -1.79 19.76
C THR A 89 6.79 -1.32 20.62
N LEU A 90 7.71 -0.53 20.07
CA LEU A 90 8.94 -0.13 20.76
C LEU A 90 8.68 0.99 21.77
N ALA A 91 7.84 1.98 21.45
CA ALA A 91 7.49 3.04 22.40
C ALA A 91 6.83 2.47 23.66
N ARG A 92 5.94 1.48 23.55
CA ARG A 92 5.36 0.78 24.72
C ARG A 92 6.37 -0.07 25.52
N ARG A 93 7.59 -0.23 25.02
CA ARG A 93 8.71 -0.90 25.72
C ARG A 93 9.76 0.06 26.26
N GLY A 94 9.51 1.37 26.21
CA GLY A 94 10.45 2.35 26.76
C GLY A 94 11.40 2.97 25.74
N TYR A 95 11.16 2.83 24.44
CA TYR A 95 12.03 3.43 23.41
C TYR A 95 11.50 4.76 22.90
N ALA A 96 12.41 5.67 22.60
CA ALA A 96 12.17 6.77 21.67
C ALA A 96 12.30 6.23 20.24
N VAL A 97 11.29 6.42 19.41
CA VAL A 97 11.30 5.91 18.03
C VAL A 97 11.12 7.05 17.06
N GLU A 98 12.00 7.15 16.08
CA GLU A 98 11.85 8.11 15.00
C GLU A 98 11.56 7.41 13.67
N LEU A 99 10.39 7.67 13.12
CA LEU A 99 10.02 7.21 11.79
C LEU A 99 10.37 8.29 10.77
N VAL A 100 11.04 7.91 9.68
CA VAL A 100 11.43 8.84 8.60
C VAL A 100 10.62 8.58 7.33
N ASP A 101 10.12 9.64 6.69
CA ASP A 101 9.71 9.59 5.28
C ASP A 101 10.93 9.86 4.41
N LEU A 102 11.50 8.79 3.84
CA LEU A 102 12.69 8.86 2.99
C LEU A 102 12.42 9.68 1.72
N ALA A 103 13.49 10.15 1.08
CA ALA A 103 13.45 10.87 -0.18
C ALA A 103 12.48 10.23 -1.16
N GLY A 104 11.71 11.07 -1.82
CA GLY A 104 10.75 10.65 -2.81
C GLY A 104 9.51 10.00 -2.23
N HIS A 105 9.36 9.76 -0.92
CA HIS A 105 8.25 8.99 -0.34
C HIS A 105 7.45 9.77 0.70
N GLY A 106 6.26 9.27 1.04
CA GLY A 106 5.43 9.85 2.10
C GLY A 106 5.21 11.35 1.93
N ALA A 107 5.42 12.11 3.00
CA ALA A 107 5.34 13.57 2.98
C ALA A 107 6.56 14.26 2.34
N SER A 108 7.61 13.53 1.95
CA SER A 108 8.81 14.10 1.34
C SER A 108 8.51 14.57 -0.08
N THR A 109 8.86 15.83 -0.38
CA THR A 109 8.78 16.43 -1.73
C THR A 109 10.10 16.31 -2.49
N ALA A 110 11.15 15.82 -1.85
CA ALA A 110 12.47 15.71 -2.43
C ALA A 110 12.55 14.48 -3.36
N ARG A 111 13.46 14.51 -4.34
CA ARG A 111 13.62 13.41 -5.32
C ARG A 111 14.47 12.26 -4.79
N LEU A 112 14.12 11.04 -5.15
CA LEU A 112 14.94 9.86 -4.98
C LEU A 112 15.60 9.49 -6.33
N PRO A 113 16.91 9.74 -6.49
CA PRO A 113 17.62 9.36 -7.71
C PRO A 113 17.47 7.86 -8.01
N GLY A 114 17.48 7.49 -9.30
CA GLY A 114 17.47 6.09 -9.71
C GLY A 114 16.26 5.27 -9.24
N ALA A 115 15.20 5.91 -8.73
CA ALA A 115 14.06 5.27 -8.09
C ALA A 115 14.44 4.33 -6.92
N GLY A 116 15.54 4.62 -6.23
CA GLY A 116 16.04 3.82 -5.10
C GLY A 116 17.24 2.95 -5.43
N ASP A 117 17.64 2.87 -6.69
CA ASP A 117 18.78 2.07 -7.14
C ASP A 117 20.01 2.92 -7.45
N GLY A 118 21.19 2.43 -7.04
CA GLY A 118 22.50 2.98 -7.38
C GLY A 118 23.04 4.01 -6.39
N LEU A 119 24.31 4.38 -6.57
CA LEU A 119 25.09 5.17 -5.61
C LEU A 119 24.48 6.54 -5.26
N ALA A 120 23.80 7.19 -6.22
CA ALA A 120 23.15 8.47 -5.98
C ALA A 120 21.88 8.33 -5.12
N ALA A 121 21.12 7.25 -5.31
CA ALA A 121 20.00 6.91 -4.44
C ALA A 121 20.51 6.59 -3.05
N ASP A 122 21.58 5.80 -2.99
CA ASP A 122 22.22 5.36 -1.79
C ASP A 122 22.72 6.50 -0.90
N ALA A 123 23.49 7.43 -1.48
CA ALA A 123 23.96 8.64 -0.79
C ALA A 123 22.80 9.54 -0.35
N ARG A 124 21.69 9.53 -1.11
CA ARG A 124 20.51 10.30 -0.75
C ARG A 124 19.80 9.71 0.47
N LEU A 125 19.63 8.39 0.52
CA LEU A 125 19.03 7.70 1.65
C LEU A 125 19.89 7.82 2.91
N ASP A 126 21.22 7.77 2.78
CA ASP A 126 22.13 7.97 3.92
C ASP A 126 21.99 9.37 4.52
N ARG A 127 21.86 10.40 3.68
CA ARG A 127 21.62 11.77 4.15
C ARG A 127 20.33 11.89 4.95
N ASP A 128 19.25 11.25 4.49
CA ASP A 128 17.97 11.29 5.21
C ASP A 128 18.09 10.53 6.56
N LEU A 129 18.87 9.44 6.60
CA LEU A 129 19.19 8.71 7.83
C LEU A 129 20.07 9.52 8.79
N ASP A 130 21.08 10.26 8.27
CA ASP A 130 21.90 11.18 9.07
C ASP A 130 21.05 12.23 9.77
N ILE A 131 20.12 12.84 9.03
CA ILE A 131 19.21 13.85 9.56
C ILE A 131 18.33 13.25 10.66
N ALA A 132 17.79 12.05 10.43
CA ALA A 132 16.96 11.36 11.41
C ALA A 132 17.75 10.97 12.68
N VAL A 133 18.88 10.27 12.51
CA VAL A 133 19.75 9.88 13.63
C VAL A 133 20.22 11.10 14.42
N GLY A 134 20.62 12.18 13.73
CA GLY A 134 21.02 13.44 14.35
C GLY A 134 19.90 14.10 15.13
N HIS A 135 18.69 14.17 14.56
CA HIS A 135 17.52 14.75 15.23
C HIS A 135 17.13 13.96 16.48
N LEU A 136 17.01 12.64 16.38
CA LEU A 136 16.70 11.79 17.53
C LEU A 136 17.76 11.91 18.64
N ARG A 137 19.05 11.93 18.29
CA ARG A 137 20.16 12.12 19.25
C ARG A 137 20.16 13.48 19.92
N SER A 138 19.67 14.52 19.24
CA SER A 138 19.64 15.88 19.78
C SER A 138 18.61 16.07 20.90
N MET A 139 17.66 15.13 21.05
CA MET A 139 16.63 15.23 22.07
C MET A 139 17.20 15.01 23.47
N PRO A 140 16.95 15.91 24.43
CA PRO A 140 17.58 15.85 25.77
C PRO A 140 17.17 14.62 26.59
N TRP A 141 16.03 14.01 26.25
CA TRP A 141 15.45 12.82 26.86
C TRP A 141 15.77 11.52 26.09
N VAL A 142 16.69 11.58 25.11
CA VAL A 142 17.23 10.40 24.42
C VAL A 142 18.66 10.12 24.91
N ASP A 143 18.97 8.85 25.09
CA ASP A 143 20.33 8.39 25.35
C ASP A 143 21.08 8.23 24.03
N ALA A 144 21.89 9.22 23.68
CA ALA A 144 22.62 9.27 22.40
C ALA A 144 23.63 8.11 22.21
N ALA A 145 24.02 7.42 23.28
CA ALA A 145 24.91 6.26 23.24
C ALA A 145 24.17 4.94 22.93
N ARG A 146 22.84 4.94 22.96
CA ARG A 146 22.00 3.75 22.76
C ARG A 146 21.02 3.94 21.61
N ILE A 147 21.57 4.05 20.39
CA ILE A 147 20.81 4.24 19.15
C ILE A 147 20.84 2.97 18.32
N GLY A 148 19.65 2.47 17.98
CA GLY A 148 19.46 1.39 17.01
C GLY A 148 18.81 1.85 15.71
N LEU A 149 18.90 1.03 14.68
CA LEU A 149 18.20 1.25 13.41
C LEU A 149 17.31 0.06 13.06
N LEU A 150 16.17 0.33 12.45
CA LEU A 150 15.30 -0.67 11.85
C LEU A 150 14.93 -0.25 10.44
N GLY A 151 14.97 -1.18 9.47
CA GLY A 151 14.57 -0.90 8.10
C GLY A 151 13.78 -2.03 7.47
N HIS A 152 12.93 -1.70 6.49
CA HIS A 152 12.23 -2.66 5.62
C HIS A 152 12.60 -2.49 4.15
N SER A 153 12.85 -3.60 3.43
CA SER A 153 13.10 -3.61 1.99
C SER A 153 14.22 -2.63 1.58
N MET A 154 13.94 -1.62 0.75
CA MET A 154 14.86 -0.51 0.47
C MET A 154 15.43 0.13 1.75
N GLY A 155 14.58 0.40 2.75
CA GLY A 155 15.01 0.93 4.04
C GLY A 155 15.88 -0.05 4.84
N ALA A 156 15.69 -1.36 4.67
CA ALA A 156 16.53 -2.39 5.31
C ALA A 156 17.95 -2.38 4.73
N ALA A 157 18.07 -2.31 3.40
CA ALA A 157 19.36 -2.14 2.73
C ALA A 157 20.03 -0.82 3.14
N ALA A 158 19.28 0.27 3.22
CA ALA A 158 19.78 1.58 3.63
C ALA A 158 20.31 1.57 5.07
N VAL A 159 19.54 1.09 6.07
CA VAL A 159 20.03 1.07 7.46
C VAL A 159 21.20 0.12 7.65
N LEU A 160 21.27 -0.97 6.87
CA LEU A 160 22.40 -1.90 6.94
C LEU A 160 23.68 -1.26 6.43
N ARG A 161 23.60 -0.56 5.29
CA ARG A 161 24.72 0.20 4.71
C ARG A 161 25.15 1.33 5.64
N TYR A 162 24.20 2.13 6.12
CA TYR A 162 24.43 3.23 7.06
C TYR A 162 25.10 2.74 8.35
N ALA A 163 24.55 1.73 9.04
CA ALA A 163 25.13 1.21 10.28
C ALA A 163 26.50 0.53 10.09
N THR A 164 26.82 0.11 8.86
CA THR A 164 28.17 -0.41 8.54
C THR A 164 29.21 0.72 8.51
N ALA A 165 28.82 1.92 8.06
CA ALA A 165 29.65 3.11 8.05
C ALA A 165 29.70 3.85 9.40
N HIS A 166 28.69 3.65 10.26
CA HIS A 166 28.50 4.37 11.52
C HIS A 166 28.63 3.45 12.75
N PRO A 167 29.87 3.21 13.25
CA PRO A 167 30.13 2.28 14.36
C PRO A 167 29.51 2.68 15.70
N GLU A 168 29.04 3.92 15.83
CA GLU A 168 28.29 4.45 16.96
C GLU A 168 26.83 3.97 17.01
N ILE A 169 26.32 3.34 15.96
CA ILE A 169 25.03 2.65 15.96
C ILE A 169 25.18 1.32 16.71
N SER A 170 24.41 1.13 17.77
CA SER A 170 24.58 0.04 18.72
C SER A 170 23.89 -1.26 18.30
N ALA A 171 22.82 -1.18 17.50
CA ALA A 171 22.06 -2.33 17.01
C ALA A 171 21.34 -2.05 15.69
N THR A 172 21.21 -3.06 14.84
CA THR A 172 20.55 -2.95 13.53
C THR A 172 19.55 -4.08 13.34
N VAL A 173 18.35 -3.76 12.87
CA VAL A 173 17.35 -4.73 12.44
C VAL A 173 17.00 -4.49 10.98
N SER A 174 17.17 -5.52 10.17
CA SER A 174 17.01 -5.48 8.73
C SER A 174 15.93 -6.46 8.31
N ILE A 175 14.81 -5.94 7.80
CA ILE A 175 13.64 -6.73 7.40
C ILE A 175 13.57 -6.75 5.87
N SER A 176 13.81 -7.91 5.27
CA SER A 176 13.68 -8.14 3.83
C SER A 176 14.64 -7.30 2.98
N GLN A 177 15.93 -7.20 3.34
CA GLN A 177 16.90 -6.34 2.61
C GLN A 177 17.23 -6.75 1.18
N GLY A 178 16.96 -8.01 0.82
CA GLY A 178 17.31 -8.54 -0.50
C GLY A 178 18.76 -9.00 -0.59
N PRO A 179 19.26 -9.26 -1.81
CA PRO A 179 20.53 -9.96 -2.02
C PRO A 179 21.78 -9.06 -1.99
N THR A 180 21.63 -7.73 -2.16
CA THR A 180 22.74 -6.80 -2.43
C THR A 180 23.41 -6.22 -1.18
N SER A 181 22.93 -6.53 0.02
CA SER A 181 23.40 -5.89 1.25
C SER A 181 24.53 -6.70 1.90
N SER A 182 25.77 -6.49 1.46
CA SER A 182 26.94 -7.22 1.98
C SER A 182 27.27 -6.83 3.42
N THR A 183 27.36 -7.79 4.34
CA THR A 183 27.78 -7.59 5.73
C THR A 183 29.12 -8.27 6.01
N GLY A 184 30.09 -8.13 5.09
CA GLY A 184 31.28 -8.99 4.94
C GLY A 184 32.21 -9.17 6.15
N SER A 185 31.88 -8.65 7.33
CA SER A 185 32.54 -8.95 8.60
C SER A 185 31.53 -9.12 9.74
N ALA A 186 31.80 -10.04 10.67
CA ALA A 186 31.04 -10.19 11.91
C ALA A 186 31.06 -8.92 12.80
N ALA A 187 32.01 -8.01 12.56
CA ALA A 187 32.18 -6.80 13.36
C ALA A 187 31.21 -5.66 13.00
N ARG A 188 30.66 -5.61 11.77
CA ARG A 188 29.81 -4.50 11.32
C ARG A 188 28.64 -4.93 10.42
N PRO A 189 27.46 -4.34 10.58
CA PRO A 189 27.08 -3.35 11.61
C PRO A 189 27.05 -3.95 13.03
N ARG A 190 26.98 -3.17 14.11
CA ARG A 190 26.87 -3.79 15.45
C ARG A 190 25.50 -4.45 15.62
N ASN A 191 25.48 -5.62 16.29
CA ASN A 191 24.27 -6.34 16.70
C ASN A 191 23.16 -6.38 15.63
N LEU A 192 23.26 -7.29 14.66
CA LEU A 192 22.38 -7.37 13.51
C LEU A 192 21.37 -8.52 13.59
N LEU A 193 20.09 -8.17 13.52
CA LEU A 193 18.99 -9.09 13.27
C LEU A 193 18.52 -8.96 11.82
N LEU A 194 18.47 -10.10 11.12
CA LEU A 194 17.99 -10.23 9.75
C LEU A 194 16.64 -10.95 9.78
N LEU A 195 15.60 -10.37 9.20
CA LEU A 195 14.26 -10.94 9.12
C LEU A 195 13.82 -11.03 7.66
N ALA A 196 13.12 -12.09 7.30
CA ALA A 196 12.41 -12.17 6.01
C ALA A 196 11.15 -13.03 6.17
N GLY A 197 10.11 -12.75 5.38
CA GLY A 197 8.94 -13.60 5.27
C GLY A 197 9.27 -14.93 4.58
N GLY A 198 8.69 -16.01 5.10
CA GLY A 198 8.90 -17.37 4.58
C GLY A 198 8.30 -17.59 3.19
N LEU A 199 7.28 -16.79 2.82
CA LEU A 199 6.66 -16.81 1.50
C LEU A 199 7.22 -15.74 0.55
N GLU A 200 8.29 -15.02 0.93
CA GLU A 200 8.91 -14.03 0.03
C GLU A 200 9.61 -14.66 -1.18
N PHE A 201 9.99 -13.85 -2.16
CA PHE A 201 10.88 -14.31 -3.22
C PHE A 201 12.21 -14.79 -2.64
N ALA A 202 12.84 -15.77 -3.32
CA ALA A 202 14.06 -16.42 -2.84
C ALA A 202 15.17 -15.42 -2.50
N GLY A 203 15.37 -14.39 -3.32
CA GLY A 203 16.39 -13.36 -3.08
C GLY A 203 16.31 -12.65 -1.73
N PHE A 204 15.13 -12.50 -1.12
CA PHE A 204 14.99 -11.93 0.22
C PHE A 204 15.34 -12.92 1.32
N ARG A 205 14.87 -14.17 1.20
CA ARG A 205 15.17 -15.24 2.16
C ARG A 205 16.65 -15.60 2.14
N ASP A 206 17.18 -15.78 0.95
CA ASP A 206 18.57 -16.15 0.71
C ASP A 206 19.50 -14.98 1.07
N GLY A 207 19.07 -13.73 0.84
CA GLY A 207 19.80 -12.55 1.31
C GLY A 207 19.94 -12.52 2.84
N ALA A 208 18.87 -12.77 3.59
CA ALA A 208 18.93 -12.81 5.06
C ALA A 208 19.82 -13.95 5.59
N LEU A 209 19.72 -15.15 4.99
CA LEU A 209 20.58 -16.28 5.37
C LEU A 209 22.03 -16.09 4.93
N GLY A 210 22.24 -15.50 3.75
CA GLY A 210 23.55 -15.22 3.17
C GLY A 210 24.32 -14.22 4.01
N ALA A 211 23.68 -13.12 4.44
CA ALA A 211 24.30 -12.13 5.32
C ALA A 211 24.72 -12.73 6.68
N LEU A 212 23.90 -13.61 7.27
CA LEU A 212 24.30 -14.37 8.45
C LEU A 212 25.51 -15.28 8.16
N ARG A 213 25.46 -16.01 7.04
CA ARG A 213 26.50 -16.99 6.67
C ARG A 213 27.82 -16.37 6.24
N ALA A 214 27.81 -15.12 5.80
CA ALA A 214 29.02 -14.35 5.53
C ALA A 214 29.88 -14.18 6.81
N ALA A 215 29.24 -14.00 7.97
CA ALA A 215 29.93 -13.93 9.26
C ALA A 215 30.10 -15.30 9.93
N TYR A 216 29.12 -16.20 9.74
CA TYR A 216 29.08 -17.52 10.36
C TYR A 216 28.74 -18.59 9.31
N PRO A 217 29.72 -19.21 8.63
CA PRO A 217 29.47 -20.10 7.48
C PRO A 217 28.45 -21.23 7.72
N ARG A 218 28.35 -21.73 8.96
CA ARG A 218 27.37 -22.75 9.38
C ARG A 218 26.11 -22.16 10.06
N GLY A 219 25.86 -20.88 9.85
CA GLY A 219 24.78 -20.10 10.43
C GLY A 219 23.40 -20.66 10.05
N ARG A 220 22.57 -20.87 11.07
CA ARG A 220 21.20 -21.38 10.93
C ARG A 220 20.18 -20.31 11.33
N ALA A 221 19.04 -20.30 10.64
CA ALA A 221 17.92 -19.45 11.02
C ALA A 221 17.45 -19.76 12.45
N GLY A 222 17.04 -18.73 13.18
CA GLY A 222 16.53 -18.84 14.54
C GLY A 222 17.60 -18.91 15.62
N VAL A 223 18.89 -19.07 15.27
CA VAL A 223 20.00 -19.15 16.23
C VAL A 223 20.74 -17.81 16.32
N THR A 224 21.00 -17.34 17.54
CA THR A 224 21.84 -16.16 17.79
C THR A 224 23.30 -16.59 17.92
N TYR A 225 24.18 -15.91 17.20
CA TYR A 225 25.63 -16.06 17.26
C TYR A 225 26.26 -14.76 17.79
N GLY A 226 27.50 -14.84 18.28
CA GLY A 226 28.21 -13.68 18.84
C GLY A 226 27.70 -13.26 20.21
N ASP A 227 28.20 -12.12 20.72
CA ASP A 227 27.83 -11.56 22.02
C ASP A 227 27.23 -10.15 21.83
N PRO A 228 26.00 -9.90 22.30
CA PRO A 228 25.37 -8.58 22.20
C PRO A 228 26.14 -7.48 22.93
N ARG A 229 26.83 -7.81 24.03
CA ARG A 229 27.64 -6.84 24.80
C ARG A 229 28.90 -6.45 24.04
N ALA A 230 29.46 -7.37 23.26
CA ALA A 230 30.58 -7.10 22.37
C ALA A 230 30.16 -6.43 21.05
N GLY A 231 28.86 -6.24 20.80
CA GLY A 231 28.35 -5.68 19.55
C GLY A 231 28.38 -6.66 18.37
N THR A 232 28.68 -7.94 18.61
CA THR A 232 28.90 -8.96 17.55
C THR A 232 27.69 -9.87 17.34
N ALA A 233 26.57 -9.62 18.04
CA ALA A 233 25.41 -10.49 17.92
C ALA A 233 24.86 -10.52 16.48
N ARG A 234 24.53 -11.72 16.01
CA ARG A 234 23.93 -11.97 14.69
C ARG A 234 22.82 -13.01 14.77
N ARG A 235 21.71 -12.75 14.12
CA ARG A 235 20.62 -13.73 13.95
C ARG A 235 19.89 -13.50 12.64
N ALA A 236 19.51 -14.58 11.96
CA ALA A 236 18.56 -14.52 10.86
C ALA A 236 17.28 -15.27 11.24
N VAL A 237 16.11 -14.74 10.88
CA VAL A 237 14.81 -15.35 11.15
C VAL A 237 13.95 -15.31 9.90
N LEU A 238 13.52 -16.49 9.46
CA LEU A 238 12.47 -16.62 8.45
C LEU A 238 11.11 -16.74 9.15
N VAL A 239 10.24 -15.76 8.94
CA VAL A 239 8.91 -15.70 9.57
C VAL A 239 7.95 -16.56 8.75
N PRO A 240 7.41 -17.67 9.28
CA PRO A 240 6.63 -18.62 8.48
C PRO A 240 5.31 -18.00 8.00
N GLY A 241 4.84 -18.44 6.82
CA GLY A 241 3.48 -18.18 6.33
C GLY A 241 3.18 -16.72 5.95
N VAL A 242 4.19 -15.87 5.80
CA VAL A 242 4.00 -14.46 5.47
C VAL A 242 4.85 -14.00 4.30
N GLU A 243 4.27 -13.13 3.47
CA GLU A 243 4.92 -12.48 2.33
C GLU A 243 5.60 -11.15 2.71
N HIS A 244 6.14 -10.45 1.72
CA HIS A 244 7.04 -9.31 1.83
C HIS A 244 6.49 -8.08 2.57
N VAL A 245 5.21 -7.76 2.41
CA VAL A 245 4.58 -6.63 3.11
C VAL A 245 3.99 -7.10 4.45
N GLY A 246 3.33 -8.26 4.44
CA GLY A 246 2.72 -8.88 5.61
C GLY A 246 3.70 -9.13 6.75
N VAL A 247 5.00 -9.31 6.47
CA VAL A 247 6.04 -9.50 7.49
C VAL A 247 6.08 -8.34 8.49
N LEU A 248 5.71 -7.13 8.05
CA LEU A 248 5.61 -5.91 8.88
C LEU A 248 4.47 -5.94 9.89
N PHE A 249 3.47 -6.80 9.68
CA PHE A 249 2.29 -6.91 10.52
C PHE A 249 2.28 -8.20 11.35
N HIS A 250 3.24 -9.09 11.12
CA HIS A 250 3.25 -10.40 11.73
C HIS A 250 3.71 -10.30 13.21
N PRO A 251 2.94 -10.82 14.19
CA PRO A 251 3.28 -10.71 15.62
C PRO A 251 4.65 -11.28 15.99
N ARG A 252 5.13 -12.31 15.28
CA ARG A 252 6.50 -12.83 15.47
C ARG A 252 7.56 -11.79 15.11
N THR A 253 7.41 -11.06 14.01
CA THR A 253 8.38 -10.03 13.61
C THR A 253 8.54 -8.97 14.70
N HIS A 254 7.43 -8.48 15.25
CA HIS A 254 7.46 -7.50 16.34
C HIS A 254 8.10 -8.04 17.61
N ARG A 255 7.87 -9.32 17.95
CA ARG A 255 8.54 -9.97 19.09
C ARG A 255 10.04 -10.08 18.87
N GLU A 256 10.49 -10.53 17.71
CA GLU A 256 11.91 -10.66 17.41
C GLU A 256 12.61 -9.30 17.44
N VAL A 257 12.00 -8.27 16.84
CA VAL A 257 12.49 -6.87 16.88
C VAL A 257 12.59 -6.35 18.31
N ALA A 258 11.52 -6.48 19.09
CA ALA A 258 11.48 -5.99 20.46
C ALA A 258 12.54 -6.68 21.33
N THR A 259 12.56 -8.01 21.33
CA THR A 259 13.54 -8.80 22.09
C THR A 259 14.97 -8.49 21.68
N TRP A 260 15.23 -8.25 20.38
CA TRP A 260 16.55 -7.90 19.91
C TRP A 260 17.04 -6.58 20.46
N PHE A 261 16.22 -5.53 20.38
CA PHE A 261 16.58 -4.23 20.94
C PHE A 261 16.71 -4.30 22.47
N ASP A 262 15.84 -5.03 23.17
CA ASP A 262 15.95 -5.17 24.63
C ASP A 262 17.26 -5.83 25.06
N GLY A 263 17.70 -6.86 24.32
CA GLY A 263 18.95 -7.56 24.59
C GLY A 263 20.22 -6.80 24.20
N THR A 264 20.12 -5.77 23.34
CA THR A 264 21.29 -5.08 22.75
C THR A 264 21.42 -3.63 23.18
N LEU A 265 20.30 -2.95 23.45
CA LEU A 265 20.23 -1.58 23.94
C LEU A 265 19.87 -1.50 25.43
N GLY A 266 19.40 -2.60 26.03
CA GLY A 266 18.93 -2.64 27.42
C GLY A 266 17.56 -1.97 27.58
N SER A 267 16.57 -2.71 28.10
CA SER A 267 15.25 -2.16 28.40
C SER A 267 15.31 -1.16 29.56
N SER A 268 14.60 -0.03 29.42
CA SER A 268 14.34 0.92 30.51
C SER A 268 13.15 0.52 31.39
N SER A 269 12.44 -0.57 31.09
CA SER A 269 11.23 -0.95 31.83
C SER A 269 11.15 -2.45 32.12
N GLY A 270 11.02 -2.80 33.40
CA GLY A 270 10.79 -4.17 33.91
C GLY A 270 9.36 -4.69 33.65
N GLY A 271 8.69 -4.23 32.60
CA GLY A 271 7.35 -4.68 32.23
C GLY A 271 7.36 -6.08 31.61
N PRO A 272 6.26 -6.86 31.73
CA PRO A 272 6.19 -8.22 31.22
C PRO A 272 6.49 -8.30 29.71
N HIS A 273 7.30 -9.29 29.34
CA HIS A 273 7.68 -9.58 27.96
C HIS A 273 6.43 -9.93 27.14
N GLY A 274 6.00 -9.03 26.23
CA GLY A 274 4.85 -9.25 25.34
C GLY A 274 3.59 -8.43 25.62
N ALA A 275 3.52 -7.66 26.72
CA ALA A 275 2.40 -6.75 26.93
C ALA A 275 2.37 -5.65 25.83
N GLY A 276 1.23 -5.49 25.16
CA GLY A 276 1.00 -4.35 24.24
C GLY A 276 1.43 -4.54 22.78
N LEU A 277 1.71 -5.76 22.31
CA LEU A 277 1.94 -6.01 20.88
C LEU A 277 0.65 -5.84 20.08
N ARG A 278 0.60 -4.81 19.24
CA ARG A 278 -0.59 -4.45 18.47
C ARG A 278 -0.22 -4.12 17.01
N PRO A 279 0.45 -5.05 16.30
CA PRO A 279 1.07 -4.77 15.01
C PRO A 279 0.04 -4.37 13.93
N VAL A 280 -1.16 -4.95 14.01
CA VAL A 280 -2.26 -4.73 13.06
C VAL A 280 -3.28 -3.72 13.56
N TRP A 281 -3.16 -3.17 14.76
CA TRP A 281 -4.28 -2.43 15.37
C TRP A 281 -4.68 -1.21 14.54
N ARG A 282 -3.71 -0.37 14.19
CA ARG A 282 -3.94 0.84 13.39
C ARG A 282 -4.34 0.50 11.95
N ALA A 283 -3.55 -0.35 11.28
CA ALA A 283 -3.81 -0.75 9.90
C ALA A 283 -5.15 -1.51 9.75
N GLY A 284 -5.43 -2.45 10.64
CA GLY A 284 -6.68 -3.20 10.69
C GLY A 284 -7.89 -2.31 10.97
N SER A 285 -7.76 -1.33 11.85
CA SER A 285 -8.82 -0.33 12.08
C SER A 285 -9.11 0.50 10.83
N ALA A 286 -8.07 0.89 10.08
CA ALA A 286 -8.24 1.53 8.77
C ALA A 286 -8.86 0.60 7.73
N MET A 287 -8.53 -0.70 7.72
CA MET A 287 -9.18 -1.68 6.85
C MET A 287 -10.68 -1.81 7.12
N LEU A 288 -11.10 -1.70 8.39
CA LEU A 288 -12.52 -1.67 8.73
C LEU A 288 -13.22 -0.42 8.19
N LEU A 289 -12.57 0.75 8.19
CA LEU A 289 -13.12 1.94 7.56
C LEU A 289 -13.23 1.81 6.04
N HIS A 290 -12.23 1.21 5.39
CA HIS A 290 -12.32 0.88 3.96
C HIS A 290 -13.49 -0.06 3.68
N LEU A 291 -13.66 -1.12 4.48
CA LEU A 291 -14.77 -2.05 4.35
C LEU A 291 -16.13 -1.36 4.55
N ALA A 292 -16.24 -0.47 5.53
CA ALA A 292 -17.44 0.34 5.74
C ALA A 292 -17.78 1.19 4.51
N ALA A 293 -16.77 1.79 3.88
CA ALA A 293 -16.96 2.56 2.65
C ALA A 293 -17.41 1.68 1.47
N VAL A 294 -16.81 0.49 1.29
CA VAL A 294 -17.22 -0.47 0.27
C VAL A 294 -18.68 -0.89 0.45
N LEU A 295 -19.09 -1.21 1.69
CA LEU A 295 -20.44 -1.69 2.01
C LEU A 295 -21.50 -0.59 1.87
N SER A 296 -21.17 0.67 2.20
CA SER A 296 -22.10 1.79 2.16
C SER A 296 -22.21 2.47 0.78
N PHE A 297 -21.21 2.30 -0.09
CA PHE A 297 -21.13 3.00 -1.39
C PHE A 297 -22.41 2.87 -2.22
N GLY A 298 -22.98 1.67 -2.33
CA GLY A 298 -24.17 1.45 -3.17
C GLY A 298 -25.43 2.14 -2.65
N ALA A 299 -25.57 2.28 -1.33
CA ALA A 299 -26.68 3.03 -0.73
C ALA A 299 -26.51 4.54 -0.94
N ILE A 300 -25.29 5.05 -0.75
CA ILE A 300 -24.97 6.46 -0.98
C ILE A 300 -25.20 6.80 -2.46
N ALA A 301 -24.68 5.99 -3.38
CA ALA A 301 -24.88 6.17 -4.82
C ALA A 301 -26.37 6.21 -5.20
N ALA A 302 -27.20 5.35 -4.61
CA ALA A 302 -28.65 5.35 -4.84
C ALA A 302 -29.36 6.60 -4.28
N ALA A 303 -28.84 7.19 -3.19
CA ALA A 303 -29.41 8.40 -2.60
C ALA A 303 -29.08 9.65 -3.42
N VAL A 304 -27.87 9.76 -3.97
CA VAL A 304 -27.44 10.94 -4.75
C VAL A 304 -27.84 10.88 -6.22
N LEU A 305 -28.01 9.68 -6.78
CA LEU A 305 -28.47 9.50 -8.15
C LEU A 305 -29.98 9.26 -8.19
N ARG A 306 -30.73 10.21 -8.75
CA ARG A 306 -32.13 9.97 -9.09
C ARG A 306 -32.20 8.93 -10.22
N PRO A 307 -33.15 7.97 -10.20
CA PRO A 307 -33.35 7.05 -11.30
C PRO A 307 -33.60 7.84 -12.59
N VAL A 308 -32.70 7.75 -13.55
CA VAL A 308 -32.92 8.33 -14.88
C VAL A 308 -33.76 7.34 -15.67
N ALA A 309 -34.91 7.76 -16.17
CA ALA A 309 -35.66 7.01 -17.17
C ALA A 309 -34.80 6.95 -18.45
N SER A 310 -34.17 5.81 -18.72
CA SER A 310 -33.44 5.60 -19.98
C SER A 310 -34.36 4.93 -20.99
N GLY A 311 -34.84 5.69 -21.98
CA GLY A 311 -35.77 5.27 -23.01
C GLY A 311 -35.18 4.56 -24.25
N ARG A 312 -34.02 3.89 -24.16
CA ARG A 312 -33.50 3.05 -25.26
C ARG A 312 -32.75 1.83 -24.75
N GLU A 313 -33.04 0.66 -25.32
CA GLU A 313 -32.23 -0.54 -25.12
C GLU A 313 -30.79 -0.27 -25.56
N ARG A 314 -29.82 -0.52 -24.66
CA ARG A 314 -28.41 -0.46 -25.00
C ARG A 314 -28.05 -1.72 -25.77
N ARG A 315 -27.74 -1.60 -27.07
CA ARG A 315 -27.26 -2.71 -27.89
C ARG A 315 -25.92 -3.21 -27.31
N ARG A 316 -25.81 -4.50 -26.98
CA ARG A 316 -24.64 -5.13 -26.33
C ARG A 316 -23.53 -5.51 -27.32
N VAL A 317 -22.25 -5.30 -26.99
CA VAL A 317 -21.11 -5.85 -27.77
C VAL A 317 -21.23 -7.38 -27.82
N PRO A 318 -20.89 -8.07 -28.93
CA PRO A 318 -20.87 -9.53 -28.97
C PRO A 318 -19.91 -10.11 -27.91
N LEU A 319 -20.34 -11.17 -27.23
CA LEU A 319 -19.55 -11.78 -26.15
C LEU A 319 -18.14 -12.22 -26.57
N PRO A 320 -17.92 -12.80 -27.77
CA PRO A 320 -16.56 -13.12 -28.22
C PRO A 320 -15.64 -11.90 -28.28
N LEU A 321 -16.14 -10.75 -28.73
CA LEU A 321 -15.38 -9.50 -28.75
C LEU A 321 -15.18 -8.94 -27.35
N ALA A 322 -16.21 -8.99 -26.50
CA ALA A 322 -16.13 -8.51 -25.12
C ALA A 322 -15.15 -9.33 -24.24
N LEU A 323 -14.80 -10.55 -24.64
CA LEU A 323 -13.82 -11.40 -23.95
C LEU A 323 -12.45 -11.42 -24.64
N GLY A 324 -12.42 -11.52 -25.97
CA GLY A 324 -11.18 -11.64 -26.76
C GLY A 324 -10.41 -10.34 -26.92
N VAL A 325 -11.10 -9.22 -27.17
CA VAL A 325 -10.41 -7.92 -27.35
C VAL A 325 -9.64 -7.50 -26.11
N PRO A 326 -10.18 -7.59 -24.87
CA PRO A 326 -9.39 -7.29 -23.68
C PRO A 326 -8.11 -8.12 -23.54
N ALA A 327 -8.16 -9.42 -23.87
CA ALA A 327 -6.96 -10.25 -23.82
C ALA A 327 -5.88 -9.76 -24.80
N GLY A 328 -6.27 -9.47 -26.04
CA GLY A 328 -5.37 -8.88 -27.03
C GLY A 328 -4.84 -7.50 -26.62
N ALA A 329 -5.70 -6.65 -26.05
CA ALA A 329 -5.34 -5.31 -25.58
C ALA A 329 -4.32 -5.36 -24.42
N VAL A 330 -4.48 -6.31 -23.50
CA VAL A 330 -3.52 -6.53 -22.40
C VAL A 330 -2.16 -6.95 -22.95
N LEU A 331 -2.13 -7.90 -23.89
CA LEU A 331 -0.87 -8.33 -24.53
C LEU A 331 -0.19 -7.18 -25.28
N ALA A 332 -0.96 -6.38 -26.00
CA ALA A 332 -0.46 -5.19 -26.69
C ALA A 332 0.02 -4.08 -25.74
N ALA A 333 -0.50 -4.04 -24.51
CA ALA A 333 -0.09 -3.08 -23.49
C ALA A 333 1.19 -3.49 -22.73
N VAL A 334 1.59 -4.76 -22.74
CA VAL A 334 2.82 -5.21 -22.06
C VAL A 334 4.08 -4.48 -22.56
N PRO A 335 4.33 -4.35 -23.89
CA PRO A 335 5.48 -3.60 -24.40
C PRO A 335 5.50 -2.12 -23.99
N VAL A 336 4.33 -1.51 -23.75
CA VAL A 336 4.21 -0.11 -23.30
C VAL A 336 4.95 0.11 -21.98
N MET A 337 4.99 -0.91 -21.11
CA MET A 337 5.70 -0.84 -19.84
C MET A 337 7.22 -0.62 -20.01
N ALA A 338 7.79 -1.09 -21.11
CA ALA A 338 9.21 -0.96 -21.44
C ALA A 338 9.53 0.31 -22.23
N VAL A 339 8.59 0.74 -23.11
CA VAL A 339 8.84 1.82 -24.08
C VAL A 339 8.49 3.21 -23.52
N VAL A 340 7.48 3.32 -22.64
CA VAL A 340 7.11 4.61 -22.05
C VAL A 340 8.24 5.09 -21.13
N PRO A 341 8.82 6.28 -21.37
CA PRO A 341 9.91 6.79 -20.54
C PRO A 341 9.48 6.91 -19.08
N ARG A 342 10.27 6.33 -18.17
CA ARG A 342 9.98 6.37 -16.73
C ARG A 342 9.90 7.80 -16.18
N GLY A 343 10.68 8.72 -16.75
CA GLY A 343 10.69 10.14 -16.40
C GLY A 343 9.63 11.01 -17.08
N LEU A 344 8.72 10.42 -17.89
CA LEU A 344 7.61 11.17 -18.49
C LEU A 344 6.69 11.79 -17.42
N LEU A 345 6.52 11.06 -16.30
CA LEU A 345 5.95 11.59 -15.07
C LEU A 345 7.06 11.63 -14.01
N PRO A 346 7.00 12.58 -13.06
CA PRO A 346 8.00 12.75 -12.00
C PRO A 346 7.88 11.67 -10.90
N LEU A 347 7.23 10.55 -11.19
CA LEU A 347 6.92 9.48 -10.26
C LEU A 347 7.41 8.16 -10.85
N ALA A 348 8.22 7.41 -10.11
CA ALA A 348 8.74 6.14 -10.58
C ALA A 348 7.59 5.19 -10.97
N VAL A 349 7.74 4.51 -12.11
CA VAL A 349 6.80 3.48 -12.61
C VAL A 349 5.40 4.01 -12.97
N ALA A 350 5.01 5.22 -12.55
CA ALA A 350 3.67 5.76 -12.77
C ALA A 350 3.34 5.97 -14.24
N ALA A 351 4.27 6.49 -15.05
CA ALA A 351 4.02 6.73 -16.48
C ALA A 351 3.83 5.41 -17.27
N PRO A 352 4.71 4.40 -17.14
CA PRO A 352 4.47 3.07 -17.72
C PRO A 352 3.14 2.45 -17.30
N VAL A 353 2.80 2.47 -16.00
CA VAL A 353 1.55 1.90 -15.49
C VAL A 353 0.32 2.64 -16.01
N ALA A 354 0.35 3.98 -16.02
CA ALA A 354 -0.72 4.77 -16.61
C ALA A 354 -0.87 4.47 -18.10
N GLY A 355 0.24 4.41 -18.84
CA GLY A 355 0.26 4.02 -20.26
C GLY A 355 -0.36 2.64 -20.50
N PHE A 356 -0.01 1.64 -19.68
CA PHE A 356 -0.57 0.29 -19.74
C PHE A 356 -2.10 0.30 -19.65
N PHE A 357 -2.66 0.94 -18.62
CA PHE A 357 -4.12 1.06 -18.48
C PHE A 357 -4.75 1.91 -19.59
N GLY A 358 -4.09 2.99 -20.01
CA GLY A 358 -4.55 3.88 -21.06
C GLY A 358 -4.70 3.17 -22.40
N VAL A 359 -3.69 2.39 -22.81
CA VAL A 359 -3.71 1.62 -24.08
C VAL A 359 -4.84 0.60 -24.07
N ILE A 360 -5.00 -0.16 -22.97
CA ILE A 360 -6.14 -1.09 -22.84
C ILE A 360 -7.45 -0.32 -23.00
N GLY A 361 -7.63 0.77 -22.24
CA GLY A 361 -8.84 1.59 -22.28
C GLY A 361 -9.20 2.10 -23.67
N VAL A 362 -8.23 2.64 -24.39
CA VAL A 362 -8.42 3.15 -25.77
C VAL A 362 -8.87 2.04 -26.71
N VAL A 363 -8.25 0.85 -26.67
CA VAL A 363 -8.64 -0.29 -27.51
C VAL A 363 -10.07 -0.75 -27.21
N LEU A 364 -10.44 -0.82 -25.93
CA LEU A 364 -11.79 -1.21 -25.52
C LEU A 364 -12.83 -0.18 -25.97
N LEU A 365 -12.55 1.12 -25.81
CA LEU A 365 -13.42 2.21 -26.24
C LEU A 365 -13.57 2.24 -27.77
N ALA A 366 -12.48 2.08 -28.51
CA ALA A 366 -12.50 2.01 -29.97
C ALA A 366 -13.39 0.84 -30.44
N THR A 367 -13.27 -0.33 -29.81
CA THR A 367 -14.12 -1.50 -30.12
C THR A 367 -15.60 -1.20 -29.91
N ALA A 368 -15.95 -0.52 -28.82
CA ALA A 368 -17.33 -0.11 -28.59
C ALA A 368 -17.83 0.90 -29.63
N LEU A 369 -16.98 1.86 -30.04
CA LEU A 369 -17.28 2.85 -31.08
C LEU A 369 -17.49 2.19 -32.46
N PHE A 370 -16.57 1.33 -32.89
CA PHE A 370 -16.64 0.64 -34.19
C PHE A 370 -17.86 -0.27 -34.32
N THR A 371 -18.33 -0.83 -33.21
CA THR A 371 -19.57 -1.62 -33.25
C THR A 371 -20.84 -0.77 -33.17
N GLY A 372 -20.73 0.56 -33.27
CA GLY A 372 -21.83 1.52 -33.32
C GLY A 372 -22.50 1.79 -31.98
N ARG A 373 -21.78 1.61 -30.86
CA ARG A 373 -22.37 1.55 -29.51
C ARG A 373 -21.87 2.64 -28.58
N THR A 374 -22.34 3.87 -28.78
CA THR A 374 -22.20 4.93 -27.76
C THR A 374 -23.56 5.52 -27.42
N GLY A 375 -24.16 5.00 -26.35
CA GLY A 375 -25.19 5.73 -25.63
C GLY A 375 -24.53 6.80 -24.75
N VAL A 376 -24.09 7.92 -25.36
CA VAL A 376 -23.68 9.10 -24.58
C VAL A 376 -24.95 9.70 -24.00
N THR A 377 -25.30 9.29 -22.79
CA THR A 377 -26.32 10.00 -22.02
C THR A 377 -25.73 11.37 -21.67
N ARG A 378 -26.29 12.46 -22.24
CA ARG A 378 -25.92 13.83 -21.87
C ARG A 378 -25.91 13.97 -20.35
N ALA A 379 -24.85 14.56 -19.81
CA ALA A 379 -24.77 14.84 -18.38
C ALA A 379 -25.82 15.89 -18.01
N GLY A 380 -26.83 15.50 -17.23
CA GLY A 380 -27.70 16.45 -16.55
C GLY A 380 -26.97 17.08 -15.35
N ARG A 381 -27.41 18.27 -14.91
CA ARG A 381 -26.85 18.94 -13.71
C ARG A 381 -26.78 18.02 -12.49
N SER A 382 -27.79 17.16 -12.28
CA SER A 382 -27.83 16.17 -11.20
C SER A 382 -26.74 15.10 -11.31
N SER A 383 -26.37 14.68 -12.54
CA SER A 383 -25.29 13.72 -12.76
C SER A 383 -23.91 14.31 -12.46
N VAL A 384 -23.74 15.62 -12.68
CA VAL A 384 -22.49 16.33 -12.33
C VAL A 384 -22.34 16.45 -10.82
N VAL A 385 -23.40 16.84 -10.10
CA VAL A 385 -23.37 16.91 -8.63
C VAL A 385 -23.10 15.54 -8.01
N ALA A 386 -23.78 14.49 -8.51
CA ALA A 386 -23.50 13.13 -8.07
C ALA A 386 -22.07 12.69 -8.36
N ALA A 387 -21.47 13.13 -9.48
CA ALA A 387 -20.07 12.86 -9.78
C ALA A 387 -19.13 13.48 -8.75
N VAL A 388 -19.33 14.76 -8.40
CA VAL A 388 -18.53 15.43 -7.37
C VAL A 388 -18.62 14.67 -6.05
N VAL A 389 -19.82 14.32 -5.60
CA VAL A 389 -20.03 13.62 -4.33
C VAL A 389 -19.39 12.23 -4.34
N LEU A 390 -19.57 11.46 -5.40
CA LEU A 390 -19.06 10.08 -5.46
C LEU A 390 -17.54 10.02 -5.65
N VAL A 391 -16.96 10.98 -6.38
CA VAL A 391 -15.50 11.13 -6.48
C VAL A 391 -14.94 11.53 -5.14
N ALA A 392 -15.52 12.53 -4.47
CA ALA A 392 -15.09 12.96 -3.14
C ALA A 392 -15.18 11.80 -2.13
N LEU A 393 -16.29 11.06 -2.13
CA LEU A 393 -16.47 9.86 -1.30
C LEU A 393 -15.38 8.82 -1.59
N THR A 394 -15.08 8.58 -2.86
CA THR A 394 -14.06 7.60 -3.28
C THR A 394 -12.68 8.01 -2.79
N VAL A 395 -12.30 9.27 -2.98
CA VAL A 395 -11.04 9.82 -2.47
C VAL A 395 -10.98 9.70 -0.95
N VAL A 396 -12.00 10.18 -0.23
CA VAL A 396 -12.04 10.12 1.25
C VAL A 396 -11.99 8.69 1.75
N SER A 397 -12.71 7.78 1.10
CA SER A 397 -12.78 6.36 1.48
C SER A 397 -11.44 5.63 1.35
N PHE A 398 -10.55 6.11 0.50
CA PHE A 398 -9.18 5.61 0.40
C PHE A 398 -8.23 6.44 1.28
N ALA A 399 -8.18 7.75 1.05
CA ALA A 399 -7.14 8.62 1.57
C ALA A 399 -7.19 8.76 3.10
N VAL A 400 -8.37 8.89 3.70
CA VAL A 400 -8.48 9.07 5.16
C VAL A 400 -8.05 7.81 5.92
N PRO A 401 -8.60 6.62 5.64
CA PRO A 401 -8.14 5.41 6.33
C PRO A 401 -6.67 5.10 6.03
N ALA A 402 -6.19 5.31 4.81
CA ALA A 402 -4.78 5.13 4.49
C ALA A 402 -3.88 6.05 5.32
N GLN A 403 -4.15 7.37 5.30
CA GLN A 403 -3.37 8.39 6.02
C GLN A 403 -3.28 8.14 7.52
N LEU A 404 -4.39 7.72 8.13
CA LEU A 404 -4.46 7.43 9.55
C LEU A 404 -3.89 6.04 9.88
N GLY A 405 -4.00 5.11 8.94
CA GLY A 405 -3.78 3.68 9.12
C GLY A 405 -2.37 3.20 8.83
N TRP A 406 -1.97 3.34 7.56
CA TRP A 406 -0.93 2.49 6.97
C TRP A 406 -0.12 3.12 5.82
N ALA A 407 -0.55 4.25 5.24
CA ALA A 407 0.19 4.91 4.17
C ALA A 407 -0.05 6.42 4.13
N HIS A 408 0.94 7.22 3.74
CA HIS A 408 0.71 8.60 3.36
C HIS A 408 -0.18 8.67 2.11
N ALA A 409 -1.29 9.40 2.19
CA ALA A 409 -2.30 9.42 1.14
C ALA A 409 -2.67 10.82 0.66
N VAL A 410 -1.82 11.81 0.98
CA VAL A 410 -1.95 13.18 0.51
C VAL A 410 -0.99 13.39 -0.67
N PRO A 411 -1.44 13.86 -1.84
CA PRO A 411 -0.55 14.08 -2.97
C PRO A 411 0.25 15.37 -2.77
N VAL A 412 1.47 15.24 -2.25
CA VAL A 412 2.41 16.35 -2.04
C VAL A 412 3.34 16.57 -3.25
N GLY A 413 3.69 17.83 -3.50
CA GLY A 413 4.64 18.19 -4.56
C GLY A 413 4.19 17.74 -5.95
N PRO A 414 5.08 17.15 -6.77
CA PRO A 414 4.75 16.71 -8.13
C PRO A 414 3.63 15.67 -8.23
N ARG A 415 3.31 14.97 -7.13
CA ARG A 415 2.21 13.99 -7.08
C ARG A 415 0.85 14.61 -7.37
N ALA A 416 0.64 15.86 -6.95
CA ALA A 416 -0.64 16.55 -7.09
C ALA A 416 -1.05 16.70 -8.55
N TRP A 417 -0.12 17.12 -9.42
CA TRP A 417 -0.41 17.29 -10.83
C TRP A 417 -0.27 15.98 -11.61
N ALA A 418 0.68 15.09 -11.24
CA ALA A 418 0.84 13.79 -11.88
C ALA A 418 -0.40 12.89 -11.73
N LEU A 419 -1.23 13.14 -10.71
CA LEU A 419 -2.54 12.51 -10.56
C LEU A 419 -3.44 12.68 -11.78
N LEU A 420 -3.39 13.82 -12.48
CA LEU A 420 -4.27 14.12 -13.61
C LEU A 420 -4.06 13.17 -14.82
N PRO A 421 -2.84 13.04 -15.38
CA PRO A 421 -2.62 12.10 -16.49
C PRO A 421 -2.85 10.64 -16.07
N ILE A 422 -2.50 10.25 -14.84
CA ILE A 422 -2.76 8.88 -14.34
C ILE A 422 -4.28 8.63 -14.27
N ALA A 423 -5.04 9.58 -13.73
CA ALA A 423 -6.49 9.50 -13.65
C ALA A 423 -7.13 9.47 -15.04
N ALA A 424 -6.63 10.24 -16.01
CA ALA A 424 -7.12 10.21 -17.38
C ALA A 424 -6.97 8.81 -18.02
N CYS A 425 -5.79 8.20 -17.91
CA CYS A 425 -5.55 6.84 -18.41
C CYS A 425 -6.42 5.79 -17.69
N ALA A 426 -6.52 5.88 -16.36
CA ALA A 426 -7.35 4.97 -15.58
C ALA A 426 -8.85 5.15 -15.90
N THR A 427 -9.32 6.38 -16.11
CA THR A 427 -10.68 6.66 -16.56
C THR A 427 -10.95 6.10 -17.96
N ALA A 428 -9.99 6.18 -18.89
CA ALA A 428 -10.12 5.53 -20.19
C ALA A 428 -10.26 4.00 -20.04
N PHE A 429 -9.45 3.39 -19.17
CA PHE A 429 -9.53 1.96 -18.86
C PHE A 429 -10.92 1.53 -18.37
N PHE A 430 -11.43 2.18 -17.32
CA PHE A 430 -12.75 1.86 -16.77
C PHE A 430 -13.89 2.27 -17.71
N GLY A 431 -13.73 3.33 -18.50
CA GLY A 431 -14.67 3.71 -19.55
C GLY A 431 -14.80 2.62 -20.62
N GLY A 432 -13.68 2.04 -21.04
CA GLY A 432 -13.64 0.87 -21.93
C GLY A 432 -14.35 -0.34 -21.34
N ILE A 433 -14.11 -0.65 -20.07
CA ILE A 433 -14.81 -1.74 -19.37
C ILE A 433 -16.32 -1.51 -19.34
N GLU A 434 -16.78 -0.31 -18.98
CA GLU A 434 -18.21 0.02 -18.94
C GLU A 434 -18.86 -0.04 -20.32
N ALA A 435 -18.13 0.35 -21.37
CA ALA A 435 -18.61 0.26 -22.74
C ALA A 435 -18.87 -1.20 -23.16
N LEU A 436 -17.97 -2.13 -22.80
CA LEU A 436 -18.16 -3.56 -23.04
C LEU A 436 -19.23 -4.20 -22.17
N CYS A 437 -19.40 -3.73 -20.93
CA CYS A 437 -20.46 -4.20 -20.03
C CYS A 437 -21.87 -3.75 -20.46
N GLY A 438 -21.97 -2.72 -21.30
CA GLY A 438 -23.24 -2.16 -21.75
C GLY A 438 -24.18 -3.18 -22.40
N GLY A 439 -25.44 -3.20 -21.99
CA GLY A 439 -26.46 -4.09 -22.57
C GLY A 439 -26.45 -5.53 -22.04
N TYR A 440 -25.50 -5.88 -21.17
CA TYR A 440 -25.49 -7.17 -20.47
C TYR A 440 -26.29 -7.11 -19.16
N GLY A 441 -26.83 -8.27 -18.76
CA GLY A 441 -27.42 -8.45 -17.43
C GLY A 441 -26.36 -8.31 -16.32
N ARG A 442 -26.81 -8.02 -15.09
CA ARG A 442 -25.93 -7.72 -13.94
C ARG A 442 -24.81 -8.75 -13.72
N ARG A 443 -25.12 -10.04 -13.79
CA ARG A 443 -24.14 -11.12 -13.58
C ARG A 443 -23.07 -11.13 -14.67
N ALA A 444 -23.47 -11.07 -15.93
CA ALA A 444 -22.54 -11.04 -17.06
C ALA A 444 -21.65 -9.80 -17.03
N ALA A 445 -22.19 -8.62 -16.71
CA ALA A 445 -21.41 -7.40 -16.57
C ALA A 445 -20.35 -7.49 -15.45
N ILE A 446 -20.68 -8.12 -14.31
CA ILE A 446 -19.71 -8.36 -13.23
C ILE A 446 -18.59 -9.30 -13.69
N LEU A 447 -18.93 -10.37 -14.41
CA LEU A 447 -17.95 -11.34 -14.90
C LEU A 447 -17.03 -10.73 -15.99
N ILE A 448 -17.59 -9.95 -16.93
CA ILE A 448 -16.80 -9.22 -17.94
C ILE A 448 -15.85 -8.24 -17.25
N HIS A 449 -16.36 -7.48 -16.28
CA HIS A 449 -15.54 -6.56 -15.50
C HIS A 449 -14.38 -7.28 -14.80
N ALA A 450 -14.67 -8.35 -14.07
CA ALA A 450 -13.67 -9.14 -13.35
C ALA A 450 -12.66 -9.80 -14.30
N TRP A 451 -13.10 -10.26 -15.48
CA TRP A 451 -12.24 -10.80 -16.53
C TRP A 451 -11.22 -9.76 -17.01
N ILE A 452 -11.67 -8.54 -17.33
CA ILE A 452 -10.79 -7.48 -17.83
C ILE A 452 -9.83 -7.01 -16.73
N ALA A 453 -10.32 -6.82 -15.51
CA ALA A 453 -9.49 -6.42 -14.38
C ALA A 453 -8.44 -7.48 -14.02
N GLY A 454 -8.84 -8.76 -13.97
CA GLY A 454 -7.94 -9.89 -13.74
C GLY A 454 -6.92 -10.06 -14.87
N GLY A 455 -7.34 -9.87 -16.12
CA GLY A 455 -6.47 -9.85 -17.29
C GLY A 455 -5.42 -8.73 -17.21
N ALA A 456 -5.82 -7.52 -16.84
CA ALA A 456 -4.89 -6.39 -16.66
C ALA A 456 -3.85 -6.68 -15.55
N LEU A 457 -4.29 -7.27 -14.43
CA LEU A 457 -3.37 -7.68 -13.36
C LEU A 457 -2.39 -8.79 -13.83
N ALA A 458 -2.88 -9.78 -14.56
CA ALA A 458 -2.05 -10.82 -15.15
C ALA A 458 -1.04 -10.23 -16.15
N GLY A 459 -1.46 -9.26 -16.96
CA GLY A 459 -0.58 -8.54 -17.90
C GLY A 459 0.55 -7.78 -17.21
N LEU A 460 0.27 -7.10 -16.09
CA LEU A 460 1.31 -6.50 -15.26
C LEU A 460 2.28 -7.55 -14.71
N GLY A 461 1.78 -8.73 -14.34
CA GLY A 461 2.60 -9.87 -13.93
C GLY A 461 3.50 -10.38 -15.06
N VAL A 462 2.95 -10.56 -16.27
CA VAL A 462 3.72 -10.92 -17.48
C VAL A 462 4.77 -9.88 -17.77
N ALA A 463 4.44 -8.58 -17.71
CA ALA A 463 5.39 -7.50 -17.92
C ALA A 463 6.58 -7.58 -16.95
N ALA A 464 6.34 -7.90 -15.69
CA ALA A 464 7.41 -8.09 -14.71
C ALA A 464 8.26 -9.35 -15.02
N LEU A 465 7.62 -10.46 -15.40
CA LEU A 465 8.33 -11.73 -15.70
C LEU A 465 9.23 -11.63 -16.93
N VAL A 466 8.81 -10.89 -17.97
CA VAL A 466 9.60 -10.68 -19.19
C VAL A 466 10.58 -9.51 -19.08
N GLY A 467 10.69 -8.88 -17.91
CA GLY A 467 11.59 -7.73 -17.67
C GLY A 467 11.13 -6.41 -18.28
N ALA A 468 9.91 -6.33 -18.83
CA ALA A 468 9.31 -5.09 -19.33
C ALA A 468 8.89 -4.15 -18.19
N ALA A 469 8.67 -4.67 -16.98
CA ALA A 469 8.42 -3.91 -15.77
C ALA A 469 9.33 -4.38 -14.62
N SER A 470 9.52 -3.53 -13.60
CA SER A 470 10.21 -3.94 -12.38
C SER A 470 9.45 -5.07 -11.68
N SER A 471 10.19 -6.03 -11.11
CA SER A 471 9.62 -7.09 -10.25
C SER A 471 8.89 -6.52 -9.04
N PHE A 472 9.15 -5.27 -8.66
CA PHE A 472 8.37 -4.50 -7.69
C PHE A 472 6.86 -4.50 -7.99
N VAL A 473 6.45 -4.52 -9.27
CA VAL A 473 5.04 -4.59 -9.65
C VAL A 473 4.34 -5.82 -9.08
N LEU A 474 5.05 -6.94 -8.93
CA LEU A 474 4.52 -8.17 -8.33
C LEU A 474 4.25 -8.00 -6.83
N LEU A 475 5.04 -7.18 -6.13
CA LEU A 475 4.85 -6.90 -4.71
C LEU A 475 3.59 -6.05 -4.44
N VAL A 476 3.26 -5.14 -5.36
CA VAL A 476 2.05 -4.30 -5.26
C VAL A 476 0.81 -4.90 -5.92
N ALA A 477 0.95 -6.01 -6.65
CA ALA A 477 -0.15 -6.68 -7.35
C ALA A 477 -1.35 -7.03 -6.43
N PRO A 478 -1.17 -7.53 -5.19
CA PRO A 478 -2.29 -7.78 -4.28
C PRO A 478 -3.07 -6.51 -3.91
N LEU A 479 -2.38 -5.38 -3.73
CA LEU A 479 -3.03 -4.09 -3.46
C LEU A 479 -3.82 -3.60 -4.68
N LEU A 480 -3.22 -3.69 -5.87
CA LEU A 480 -3.91 -3.37 -7.14
C LEU A 480 -5.14 -4.27 -7.35
N ALA A 481 -5.03 -5.56 -7.03
CA ALA A 481 -6.17 -6.48 -7.08
C ALA A 481 -7.31 -6.03 -6.14
N GLY A 482 -6.98 -5.63 -4.91
CA GLY A 482 -7.95 -5.08 -3.95
C GLY A 482 -8.65 -3.82 -4.47
N LEU A 483 -7.90 -2.90 -5.09
CA LEU A 483 -8.45 -1.68 -5.69
C LEU A 483 -9.36 -1.99 -6.89
N LEU A 484 -8.97 -2.94 -7.75
CA LEU A 484 -9.79 -3.38 -8.89
C LEU A 484 -11.07 -4.09 -8.43
N VAL A 485 -11.01 -4.91 -7.38
CA VAL A 485 -12.19 -5.52 -6.75
C VAL A 485 -13.12 -4.46 -6.18
N TRP A 486 -12.57 -3.48 -5.44
CA TRP A 486 -13.33 -2.34 -4.94
C TRP A 486 -14.03 -1.62 -6.10
N GLN A 487 -13.29 -1.29 -7.15
CA GLN A 487 -13.85 -0.60 -8.31
C GLN A 487 -14.97 -1.42 -8.97
N GLY A 488 -14.81 -2.74 -9.07
CA GLY A 488 -15.87 -3.64 -9.55
C GLY A 488 -17.15 -3.59 -8.70
N VAL A 489 -17.03 -3.46 -7.37
CA VAL A 489 -18.17 -3.25 -6.45
C VAL A 489 -18.84 -1.90 -6.74
N GLN A 490 -18.08 -0.82 -6.87
CA GLN A 490 -18.61 0.51 -7.21
C GLN A 490 -19.33 0.49 -8.56
N ALA A 491 -18.72 -0.12 -9.57
CA ALA A 491 -19.29 -0.25 -10.91
C ALA A 491 -20.60 -1.06 -10.90
N ALA A 492 -20.66 -2.15 -10.14
CA ALA A 492 -21.88 -2.94 -9.98
C ALA A 492 -23.01 -2.16 -9.29
N ALA A 493 -22.68 -1.34 -8.28
CA ALA A 493 -23.63 -0.47 -7.61
C ALA A 493 -24.16 0.64 -8.54
N LEU A 494 -23.27 1.31 -9.26
CA LEU A 494 -23.61 2.37 -10.21
C LEU A 494 -24.48 1.85 -11.37
N ARG A 495 -24.17 0.65 -11.90
CA ARG A 495 -25.03 -0.02 -12.89
C ARG A 495 -26.43 -0.34 -12.33
N ALA A 496 -26.52 -0.74 -11.05
CA ALA A 496 -27.80 -1.09 -10.43
C ALA A 496 -28.75 0.12 -10.32
N VAL A 497 -28.20 1.33 -10.22
CA VAL A 497 -28.96 2.60 -10.21
C VAL A 497 -29.00 3.29 -11.58
N ARG A 498 -28.55 2.59 -12.63
CA ARG A 498 -28.50 3.08 -14.03
C ARG A 498 -27.72 4.39 -14.17
N ALA A 499 -26.63 4.53 -13.42
CA ALA A 499 -25.71 5.65 -13.55
C ALA A 499 -25.14 5.76 -14.97
N PRO A 500 -24.82 6.97 -15.46
CA PRO A 500 -24.07 7.15 -16.70
C PRO A 500 -22.72 6.43 -16.66
N ALA A 501 -22.32 5.78 -17.75
CA ALA A 501 -21.06 5.03 -17.81
C ALA A 501 -19.81 5.89 -17.53
N TRP A 502 -19.81 7.15 -17.97
CA TRP A 502 -18.71 8.09 -17.72
C TRP A 502 -18.50 8.35 -16.22
N LEU A 503 -19.57 8.31 -15.41
CA LEU A 503 -19.47 8.51 -13.97
C LEU A 503 -18.71 7.35 -13.31
N THR A 504 -19.05 6.11 -13.67
CA THR A 504 -18.31 4.93 -13.20
C THR A 504 -16.85 4.97 -13.63
N ALA A 505 -16.57 5.46 -14.85
CA ALA A 505 -15.22 5.58 -15.38
C ALA A 505 -14.38 6.61 -14.61
N VAL A 506 -14.96 7.78 -14.28
CA VAL A 506 -14.29 8.82 -13.49
C VAL A 506 -14.05 8.34 -12.05
N VAL A 507 -15.06 7.77 -11.40
CA VAL A 507 -14.95 7.22 -10.03
C VAL A 507 -13.86 6.15 -9.96
N GLY A 508 -13.87 5.20 -10.89
CA GLY A 508 -12.83 4.16 -10.96
C GLY A 508 -11.45 4.72 -11.29
N GLY A 509 -11.38 5.70 -12.21
CA GLY A 509 -10.13 6.33 -12.59
C GLY A 509 -9.44 7.01 -11.40
N VAL A 510 -10.20 7.74 -10.59
CA VAL A 510 -9.67 8.37 -9.37
C VAL A 510 -9.28 7.33 -8.32
N LEU A 511 -10.08 6.27 -8.12
CA LEU A 511 -9.77 5.20 -7.16
C LEU A 511 -8.44 4.51 -7.48
N LEU A 512 -8.15 4.26 -8.76
CA LEU A 512 -6.90 3.62 -9.17
C LEU A 512 -5.72 4.60 -9.22
N ALA A 513 -5.95 5.83 -9.67
CA ALA A 513 -4.89 6.83 -9.83
C ALA A 513 -4.37 7.37 -8.50
N TRP A 514 -5.23 7.52 -7.50
CA TRP A 514 -4.85 8.14 -6.23
C TRP A 514 -3.74 7.36 -5.50
N PRO A 515 -3.88 6.04 -5.26
CA PRO A 515 -2.83 5.26 -4.60
C PRO A 515 -1.53 5.24 -5.40
N ILE A 516 -1.62 5.14 -6.74
CA ILE A 516 -0.44 5.17 -7.63
C ILE A 516 0.29 6.51 -7.47
N ALA A 517 -0.43 7.64 -7.52
CA ALA A 517 0.20 8.96 -7.44
C ALA A 517 0.85 9.22 -6.06
N VAL A 518 0.22 8.79 -4.97
CA VAL A 518 0.71 9.11 -3.60
C VAL A 518 1.78 8.16 -3.10
N THR A 519 1.80 6.90 -3.57
CA THR A 519 2.77 5.90 -3.09
C THR A 519 4.04 5.85 -3.93
N MET A 520 3.96 6.10 -5.24
CA MET A 520 5.14 6.02 -6.10
C MET A 520 6.18 7.10 -5.73
N PRO A 521 7.49 6.76 -5.76
CA PRO A 521 8.52 7.70 -5.37
C PRO A 521 8.67 8.84 -6.38
N ILE A 522 8.92 10.05 -5.88
CA ILE A 522 9.29 11.20 -6.72
C ILE A 522 10.73 10.99 -7.20
N ILE A 523 10.98 11.11 -8.51
CA ILE A 523 12.30 10.90 -9.15
C ILE A 523 12.86 12.16 -9.81
#